data_AF-A0A1I7XJS8-F1
#
_entry.id   AF-A0A1I7XJS8-F1
#
_cell.length_a   1.000
_cell.length_b   1.000
_cell.length_c   1.000
_cell.angle_alpha   90.00
_cell.angle_beta   90.00
_cell.angle_gamma   90.00
#
_symmetry.space_group_name_H-M   'P 1'
#
loop_
_entity.id
_entity.type
_entity.pdbx_description
1 polymer ?
#
loop_
_entity_poly.entity_id
_entity_poly.type
_entity_poly.pdbx_seq_one_letter_code
_entity_poly.pdbx_strand_id
1 'polypeptide(L)'
;MFLRGDLPVHLNHSGAPGERPKSLQWFKEPEQMEATCIAQLLSKFALGLPLLDQRATSDLLTAVKNPDTIHGTIFTLVRGIRSALYTSDVNKHKTVLRLLSQLSMMGSCGPALVPFYRQMLPPLRKTRHCGLQPDVSYDRGKLLSEVVENTLNDLERTGGSNAYVNIKYIIPTYDSYFRNY
;
A
#
# COMPACT_ATOMS: atom_id res chain seq x y z
N MET A 1 12.71 18.69 2.00
CA MET A 1 11.50 19.39 2.46
C MET A 1 10.85 19.96 1.21
N PHE A 2 9.87 19.28 0.62
CA PHE A 2 9.17 19.79 -0.57
C PHE A 2 8.07 20.73 -0.08
N LEU A 3 8.09 21.97 -0.58
CA LEU A 3 7.08 22.98 -0.30
C LEU A 3 5.79 22.64 -1.08
N ARG A 4 4.65 23.22 -0.66
CA ARG A 4 3.39 23.20 -1.42
C ARG A 4 3.67 23.75 -2.84
N GLY A 5 3.94 22.88 -3.81
CA GLY A 5 4.28 23.29 -5.18
C GLY A 5 4.92 22.18 -6.03
N ASP A 6 5.68 21.26 -5.43
CA ASP A 6 6.44 20.22 -6.16
C ASP A 6 5.69 18.91 -6.42
N LEU A 7 4.42 18.86 -6.03
CA LEU A 7 3.55 17.71 -6.23
C LEU A 7 2.60 18.05 -7.37
N PRO A 8 2.51 17.24 -8.45
CA PRO A 8 1.64 17.51 -9.59
C PRO A 8 0.18 17.18 -9.27
N VAL A 9 -0.27 17.53 -8.05
CA VAL A 9 -1.63 17.30 -7.56
C VAL A 9 -2.16 18.53 -6.84
N HIS A 10 -3.40 18.88 -7.15
CA HIS A 10 -4.20 19.84 -6.41
C HIS A 10 -5.09 19.08 -5.41
N LEU A 11 -5.12 19.55 -4.17
CA LEU A 11 -6.01 19.03 -3.14
C LEU A 11 -7.24 19.93 -3.01
N ASN A 12 -8.38 19.43 -3.45
CA ASN A 12 -9.64 20.14 -3.28
C ASN A 12 -10.17 19.94 -1.86
N HIS A 13 -10.17 21.04 -1.11
CA HIS A 13 -10.79 21.13 0.20
C HIS A 13 -12.19 21.72 0.01
N SER A 14 -13.20 20.88 -0.19
CA SER A 14 -14.60 21.30 -0.12
C SER A 14 -15.12 21.07 1.29
N GLY A 15 -14.71 21.91 2.25
CA GLY A 15 -15.07 21.75 3.67
C GLY A 15 -14.57 22.86 4.59
N ALA A 16 -15.07 22.85 5.82
CA ALA A 16 -14.64 23.78 6.88
C ALA A 16 -13.13 23.62 7.17
N PRO A 17 -12.45 24.67 7.69
CA PRO A 17 -11.03 24.57 8.04
C PRO A 17 -10.79 23.40 9.01
N GLY A 18 -9.99 22.42 8.57
CA GLY A 18 -9.71 21.17 9.30
C GLY A 18 -10.30 19.90 8.66
N GLU A 19 -11.18 20.01 7.67
CA GLU A 19 -11.65 18.84 6.90
C GLU A 19 -10.56 18.29 5.98
N ARG A 20 -10.51 16.94 5.87
CA ARG A 20 -9.61 16.25 4.93
C ARG A 20 -10.01 16.64 3.49
N PRO A 21 -9.04 16.83 2.58
CA PRO A 21 -9.35 17.10 1.18
C PRO A 21 -10.21 15.97 0.60
N LYS A 22 -11.32 16.33 -0.06
CA LYS A 22 -12.32 15.38 -0.56
C LYS A 22 -11.98 14.82 -1.94
N SER A 23 -11.15 15.53 -2.71
CA SER A 23 -10.68 15.04 -3.99
C SER A 23 -9.27 15.52 -4.31
N LEU A 24 -8.53 14.62 -4.95
CA LEU A 24 -7.24 14.91 -5.57
C LEU A 24 -7.46 15.12 -7.08
N GLN A 25 -6.88 16.17 -7.63
CA GLN A 25 -6.87 16.44 -9.06
C GLN A 25 -5.42 16.49 -9.55
N TRP A 26 -5.10 15.72 -10.59
CA TRP A 26 -3.78 15.72 -11.21
C TRP A 26 -3.61 16.99 -12.05
N PHE A 27 -2.48 17.69 -11.90
CA PHE A 27 -2.11 18.80 -12.81
C PHE A 27 -1.62 18.28 -14.16
N LYS A 28 -1.04 17.09 -14.14
CA LYS A 28 -0.57 16.34 -15.31
C LYS A 28 -1.02 14.91 -15.09
N GLU A 29 -1.71 14.32 -16.07
CA GLU A 29 -2.20 12.95 -15.92
C GLU A 29 -1.04 11.98 -15.69
N PRO A 30 -1.16 11.00 -14.76
CA PRO A 30 -0.10 10.02 -14.48
C PRO A 30 0.45 9.35 -15.74
N GLU A 31 -0.40 9.08 -16.73
CA GLU A 31 -0.07 8.44 -18.01
C GLU A 31 0.90 9.25 -18.88
N GLN A 32 0.98 10.55 -18.64
CA GLN A 32 1.86 11.49 -19.34
C GLN A 32 3.16 11.75 -18.58
N MET A 33 3.29 11.22 -17.36
CA MET A 33 4.48 11.39 -16.53
C MET A 33 5.57 10.39 -16.91
N GLU A 34 6.82 10.77 -16.70
CA GLU A 34 7.93 9.83 -16.78
C GLU A 34 7.86 8.84 -15.61
N ALA A 35 8.26 7.59 -15.88
CA ALA A 35 8.23 6.52 -14.88
C ALA A 35 9.07 6.84 -13.62
N THR A 36 10.16 7.60 -13.79
CA THR A 36 11.00 8.11 -12.69
C THR A 36 10.21 9.06 -11.78
N CYS A 37 9.41 9.96 -12.34
CA CYS A 37 8.54 10.87 -11.60
C CYS A 37 7.46 10.07 -10.84
N ILE A 38 6.82 9.10 -11.50
CA ILE A 38 5.82 8.23 -10.87
C ILE A 38 6.42 7.48 -9.67
N ALA A 39 7.62 6.90 -9.84
CA ALA A 39 8.28 6.14 -8.78
C ALA A 39 8.71 7.02 -7.59
N GLN A 40 9.16 8.26 -7.85
CA GLN A 40 9.44 9.24 -6.80
C GLN A 40 8.18 9.65 -6.05
N LEU A 41 7.07 9.86 -6.77
CA LEU A 41 5.79 10.17 -6.17
C LEU A 41 5.29 9.02 -5.30
N LEU A 42 5.25 7.79 -5.81
CA LEU A 42 4.87 6.60 -5.04
C LEU A 42 5.70 6.44 -3.77
N SER A 43 7.01 6.67 -3.84
CA SER A 43 7.90 6.66 -2.68
C SER A 43 7.51 7.71 -1.63
N LYS A 44 7.18 8.93 -2.08
CA LYS A 44 6.73 10.02 -1.21
C LYS A 44 5.36 9.76 -0.59
N PHE A 45 4.42 9.19 -1.35
CA PHE A 45 3.10 8.77 -0.85
C PHE A 45 3.25 7.66 0.20
N ALA A 46 4.09 6.66 -0.06
CA ALA A 46 4.37 5.58 0.87
C ALA A 46 4.99 6.09 2.20
N LEU A 47 5.78 7.17 2.17
CA LEU A 47 6.37 7.81 3.35
C LEU A 47 5.36 8.64 4.18
N GLY A 48 4.07 8.58 3.86
CA GLY A 48 3.03 9.15 4.70
C GLY A 48 2.80 10.64 4.48
N LEU A 49 3.17 11.19 3.31
CA LEU A 49 2.62 12.48 2.91
C LEU A 49 1.08 12.39 2.95
N PRO A 50 0.37 13.42 3.44
CA PRO A 50 -1.07 13.40 3.71
C PRO A 50 -1.97 13.31 2.46
N LEU A 51 -1.42 12.83 1.35
CA LEU A 51 -2.06 12.68 0.05
C LEU A 51 -2.43 11.22 -0.25
N LEU A 52 -2.41 10.32 0.73
CA LEU A 52 -2.82 8.91 0.61
C LEU A 52 -4.33 8.78 0.32
N ASP A 53 -4.76 9.32 -0.82
CA ASP A 53 -5.97 8.91 -1.50
C ASP A 53 -5.65 7.60 -2.22
N GLN A 54 -6.48 6.59 -1.97
CA GLN A 54 -6.39 5.30 -2.64
C GLN A 54 -6.43 5.47 -4.16
N ARG A 55 -7.19 6.46 -4.66
CA ARG A 55 -7.28 6.75 -6.08
C ARG A 55 -5.94 7.16 -6.65
N ALA A 56 -5.29 8.16 -6.06
CA ALA A 56 -4.01 8.66 -6.56
C ALA A 56 -2.92 7.59 -6.64
N THR A 57 -2.88 6.71 -5.64
CA THR A 57 -1.90 5.61 -5.63
C THR A 57 -2.22 4.58 -6.71
N SER A 58 -3.50 4.26 -6.90
CA SER A 58 -3.95 3.37 -7.97
C SER A 58 -3.65 3.97 -9.34
N ASP A 59 -3.97 5.25 -9.57
CA ASP A 59 -3.75 5.95 -10.84
C ASP A 59 -2.27 5.96 -11.22
N LEU A 60 -1.39 6.22 -10.25
CA LEU A 60 0.07 6.16 -10.46
C LEU A 60 0.53 4.76 -10.84
N LEU A 61 0.08 3.72 -10.13
CA LEU A 61 0.48 2.34 -10.44
C LEU A 61 -0.05 1.88 -11.80
N THR A 62 -1.28 2.27 -12.17
CA THR A 62 -1.87 1.94 -13.49
C THR A 62 -1.17 2.67 -14.64
N ALA A 63 -0.63 3.86 -14.39
CA ALA A 63 0.13 4.60 -15.39
C ALA A 63 1.53 4.06 -15.65
N VAL A 64 2.06 3.18 -14.78
CA VAL A 64 3.34 2.53 -15.00
C VAL A 64 3.22 1.53 -16.15
N LYS A 65 3.77 1.90 -17.31
CA LYS A 65 3.82 1.02 -18.49
C LYS A 65 4.85 -0.10 -18.37
N ASN A 66 5.94 0.13 -17.63
CA ASN A 66 7.02 -0.82 -17.43
C ASN A 66 7.21 -1.13 -15.92
N PRO A 67 6.82 -2.33 -15.44
CA PRO A 67 6.99 -2.73 -14.04
C PRO A 67 8.43 -2.63 -13.50
N ASP A 68 9.44 -2.78 -14.37
CA ASP A 68 10.85 -2.77 -13.94
C ASP A 68 11.31 -1.41 -13.41
N THR A 69 10.65 -0.32 -13.82
CA THR A 69 10.95 1.01 -13.26
C THR A 69 10.56 1.11 -11.78
N ILE A 70 9.50 0.40 -11.39
CA ILE A 70 9.07 0.33 -9.99
C ILE A 70 9.98 -0.58 -9.20
N HIS A 71 10.40 -1.71 -9.79
CA HIS A 71 11.38 -2.61 -9.20
C HIS A 71 12.66 -1.89 -8.78
N GLY A 72 13.18 -0.96 -9.59
CA GLY A 72 14.36 -0.13 -9.25
C GLY A 72 14.18 0.76 -8.01
N THR A 73 12.94 1.01 -7.57
CA THR A 73 12.61 1.85 -6.41
C THR A 73 12.03 1.08 -5.22
N ILE A 74 12.00 -0.26 -5.31
CA ILE A 74 11.35 -1.13 -4.34
C ILE A 74 11.83 -0.90 -2.91
N PHE A 75 13.14 -0.67 -2.72
CA PHE A 75 13.72 -0.42 -1.40
C PHE A 75 13.16 0.85 -0.74
N THR A 76 13.00 1.93 -1.51
CA THR A 76 12.45 3.20 -1.01
C THR A 76 10.96 3.05 -0.69
N LEU A 77 10.21 2.36 -1.55
CA LEU A 77 8.80 2.07 -1.34
C LEU A 77 8.58 1.23 -0.08
N VAL A 78 9.35 0.16 0.09
CA VAL A 78 9.30 -0.71 1.28
C VAL A 78 9.55 0.09 2.56
N ARG A 79 10.50 1.04 2.56
CA ARG A 79 10.74 1.90 3.74
C ARG A 79 9.52 2.73 4.11
N GLY A 80 8.86 3.33 3.10
CA GLY A 80 7.62 4.08 3.29
C GLY A 80 6.48 3.21 3.79
N ILE A 81 6.18 2.13 3.06
CA ILE A 81 5.14 1.16 3.39
C ILE A 81 5.33 0.64 4.81
N ARG A 82 6.54 0.22 5.18
CA ARG A 82 6.85 -0.23 6.54
C ARG A 82 6.48 0.84 7.57
N SER A 83 6.93 2.08 7.39
CA SER A 83 6.61 3.16 8.33
C SER A 83 5.09 3.39 8.44
N ALA A 84 4.38 3.30 7.33
CA ALA A 84 2.95 3.53 7.27
C ALA A 84 2.13 2.36 7.86
N LEU A 85 2.61 1.11 7.80
CA LEU A 85 1.96 -0.06 8.42
C LEU A 85 1.96 -0.02 9.96
N TYR A 86 2.82 0.80 10.59
CA TYR A 86 2.79 1.03 12.04
C TYR A 86 1.78 2.11 12.48
N THR A 87 1.00 2.68 11.55
CA THR A 87 -0.02 3.69 11.88
C THR A 87 -1.17 3.09 12.72
N SER A 88 -1.66 3.86 13.69
CA SER A 88 -2.90 3.55 14.43
C SER A 88 -4.17 3.98 13.69
N ASP A 89 -4.06 4.79 12.63
CA ASP A 89 -5.20 5.20 11.79
C ASP A 89 -5.62 4.04 10.87
N VAL A 90 -6.76 3.42 11.17
CA VAL A 90 -7.31 2.26 10.45
C VAL A 90 -7.46 2.53 8.95
N ASN A 91 -7.88 3.73 8.55
CA ASN A 91 -8.06 4.06 7.14
C ASN A 91 -6.72 4.15 6.41
N LYS A 92 -5.73 4.81 7.02
CA LYS A 92 -4.36 4.84 6.47
C LYS A 92 -3.77 3.43 6.38
N HIS A 93 -4.01 2.60 7.40
CA HIS A 93 -3.57 1.21 7.42
C HIS A 93 -4.17 0.42 6.25
N LYS A 94 -5.50 0.52 6.03
CA LYS A 94 -6.18 -0.10 4.89
C LYS A 94 -5.61 0.38 3.55
N THR A 95 -5.39 1.69 3.38
CA THR A 95 -4.83 2.24 2.14
C THR A 95 -3.43 1.69 1.85
N VAL A 96 -2.58 1.60 2.86
CA VAL A 96 -1.20 1.11 2.72
C VAL A 96 -1.16 -0.39 2.41
N LEU A 97 -2.06 -1.18 3.01
CA LEU A 97 -2.22 -2.60 2.67
C LEU A 97 -2.66 -2.81 1.22
N ARG A 98 -3.62 -2.00 0.74
CA ARG A 98 -4.05 -2.04 -0.67
C ARG A 98 -2.92 -1.67 -1.61
N LEU A 99 -2.13 -0.65 -1.29
CA LEU A 99 -0.92 -0.30 -2.04
C LEU A 99 0.06 -1.47 -2.10
N LEU A 100 0.31 -2.14 -0.97
CA LEU A 100 1.20 -3.30 -0.92
C LEU A 100 0.69 -4.47 -1.79
N SER A 101 -0.62 -4.75 -1.73
CA SER A 101 -1.27 -5.74 -2.61
C SER A 101 -1.11 -5.37 -4.10
N GLN A 102 -1.45 -4.14 -4.48
CA GLN A 102 -1.30 -3.68 -5.87
C GLN A 102 0.15 -3.76 -6.35
N LEU A 103 1.11 -3.32 -5.53
CA LEU A 103 2.54 -3.40 -5.83
C LEU A 103 3.00 -4.85 -6.04
N SER A 104 2.52 -5.79 -5.23
CA SER A 104 2.88 -7.20 -5.35
C SER A 104 2.42 -7.82 -6.68
N MET A 105 1.30 -7.34 -7.22
CA MET A 105 0.76 -7.79 -8.51
C MET A 105 1.50 -7.22 -9.72
N MET A 106 2.43 -6.27 -9.52
CA MET A 106 3.19 -5.66 -10.61
C MET A 106 4.41 -6.49 -11.02
N GLY A 107 4.21 -7.45 -11.93
CA GLY A 107 5.30 -8.16 -12.63
C GLY A 107 6.39 -8.68 -11.68
N SER A 108 7.61 -8.15 -11.83
CA SER A 108 8.79 -8.53 -11.03
C SER A 108 8.77 -8.07 -9.57
N CYS A 109 7.81 -7.22 -9.17
CA CYS A 109 7.75 -6.67 -7.80
C CYS A 109 7.35 -7.71 -6.74
N GLY A 110 6.46 -8.66 -7.07
CA GLY A 110 6.01 -9.69 -6.11
C GLY A 110 7.17 -10.47 -5.47
N PRO A 111 8.01 -11.15 -6.26
CA PRO A 111 9.20 -11.84 -5.75
C PRO A 111 10.21 -10.89 -5.07
N ALA A 112 10.35 -9.67 -5.58
CA ALA A 112 11.26 -8.66 -5.02
C ALA A 112 10.85 -8.18 -3.61
N LEU A 113 9.57 -8.34 -3.22
CA LEU A 113 9.08 -7.98 -1.88
C LEU A 113 9.43 -9.04 -0.82
N VAL A 114 9.65 -10.31 -1.20
CA VAL A 114 9.85 -11.44 -0.26
C VAL A 114 11.00 -11.18 0.74
N PRO A 115 12.19 -10.68 0.36
CA PRO A 115 13.26 -10.38 1.30
C PRO A 115 12.87 -9.36 2.38
N PHE A 116 11.84 -8.55 2.13
CA PHE A 116 11.39 -7.48 3.02
C PHE A 116 10.22 -7.88 3.93
N TYR A 117 9.66 -9.09 3.78
CA TYR A 117 8.53 -9.55 4.59
C TYR A 117 8.82 -9.46 6.08
N ARG A 118 10.04 -9.81 6.52
CA ARG A 118 10.46 -9.74 7.93
C ARG A 118 10.35 -8.34 8.53
N GLN A 119 10.45 -7.30 7.69
CA GLN A 119 10.35 -5.91 8.11
C GLN A 119 8.92 -5.36 7.99
N MET A 120 8.15 -5.82 7.00
CA MET A 120 6.82 -5.27 6.69
C MET A 120 5.65 -5.99 7.36
N LEU A 121 5.73 -7.31 7.55
CA LEU A 121 4.62 -8.12 8.05
C LEU A 121 4.42 -8.14 9.58
N PRO A 122 5.41 -7.85 10.45
CA PRO A 122 5.20 -7.90 11.91
C PRO A 122 4.01 -7.07 12.45
N PRO A 123 3.71 -5.85 11.95
CA PRO A 123 2.52 -5.08 12.34
C PRO A 123 1.19 -5.83 12.13
N LEU A 124 1.14 -6.74 11.15
CA LEU A 124 -0.08 -7.45 10.76
C LEU A 124 -0.37 -8.66 11.66
N ARG A 125 0.55 -9.06 12.53
CA ARG A 125 0.34 -10.25 13.40
C ARG A 125 -0.85 -10.09 14.35
N LYS A 126 -1.12 -8.86 14.82
CA LYS A 126 -2.15 -8.58 15.84
C LYS A 126 -3.56 -8.43 15.28
N THR A 127 -3.70 -8.22 13.97
CA THR A 127 -4.99 -7.88 13.35
C THR A 127 -5.94 -9.08 13.19
N ARG A 128 -5.44 -10.31 13.37
CA ARG A 128 -6.26 -11.54 13.43
C ARG A 128 -6.87 -11.83 14.81
N HIS A 129 -6.29 -11.32 15.90
CA HIS A 129 -6.68 -11.72 17.26
C HIS A 129 -7.09 -10.59 18.19
N CYS A 130 -6.74 -9.36 17.88
CA CYS A 130 -7.41 -8.25 18.54
C CYS A 130 -8.71 -8.00 17.79
N GLY A 131 -9.85 -8.20 18.45
CA GLY A 131 -11.04 -7.39 18.20
C GLY A 131 -10.70 -5.93 18.52
N LEU A 132 -9.77 -5.35 17.75
CA LEU A 132 -9.15 -4.04 17.89
C LEU A 132 -10.21 -3.02 17.48
N GLN A 133 -11.17 -2.89 18.39
CA GLN A 133 -12.47 -2.26 18.26
C GLN A 133 -13.29 -2.84 17.10
N PRO A 134 -14.61 -3.06 17.26
CA PRO A 134 -15.45 -3.07 16.06
C PRO A 134 -15.07 -1.80 15.29
N ASP A 135 -14.74 -1.96 14.01
CA ASP A 135 -14.60 -0.81 13.12
C ASP A 135 -15.99 -0.15 13.13
N VAL A 136 -16.26 0.75 14.09
CA VAL A 136 -17.51 1.52 14.20
C VAL A 136 -17.53 2.61 13.12
N SER A 137 -16.80 2.38 12.04
CA SER A 137 -17.01 3.03 10.78
C SER A 137 -18.22 2.33 10.16
N TYR A 138 -19.40 2.91 10.36
CA TYR A 138 -20.65 2.59 9.66
C TYR A 138 -20.57 2.74 8.13
N ASP A 139 -19.37 2.87 7.58
CA ASP A 139 -19.10 3.03 6.17
C ASP A 139 -18.91 1.65 5.54
N ARG A 140 -19.61 1.40 4.43
CA ARG A 140 -19.86 0.10 3.79
C ARG A 140 -18.59 -0.51 3.15
N GLY A 141 -17.52 -0.68 3.91
CA GLY A 141 -16.22 -1.15 3.44
C GLY A 141 -15.73 -2.41 4.16
N LYS A 142 -14.76 -3.09 3.53
CA LYS A 142 -14.11 -4.29 4.09
C LYS A 142 -13.48 -4.02 5.47
N LEU A 143 -13.62 -4.98 6.38
CA LEU A 143 -12.97 -4.96 7.69
C LEU A 143 -11.45 -4.95 7.54
N LEU A 144 -10.71 -4.32 8.48
CA LEU A 144 -9.25 -4.30 8.43
C LEU A 144 -8.66 -5.72 8.38
N SER A 145 -9.23 -6.66 9.15
CA SER A 145 -8.84 -8.08 9.14
C SER A 145 -8.97 -8.71 7.75
N GLU A 146 -10.05 -8.43 7.04
CA GLU A 146 -10.28 -8.92 5.68
C GLU A 146 -9.30 -8.29 4.68
N VAL A 147 -8.97 -7.00 4.83
CA VAL A 147 -7.95 -6.34 4.00
C VAL A 147 -6.57 -6.94 4.25
N VAL A 148 -6.22 -7.22 5.51
CA VAL A 148 -4.97 -7.91 5.86
C VAL A 148 -4.91 -9.30 5.22
N GLU A 149 -5.99 -10.08 5.36
CA GLU A 149 -6.05 -11.44 4.81
C GLU A 149 -5.87 -11.46 3.29
N ASN A 150 -6.62 -10.60 2.57
CA ASN A 150 -6.49 -10.46 1.13
C ASN A 150 -5.06 -10.05 0.73
N THR A 151 -4.44 -9.14 1.49
CA THR A 151 -3.07 -8.69 1.22
C THR A 151 -2.06 -9.83 1.40
N LEU A 152 -2.19 -10.65 2.45
CA LEU A 152 -1.31 -11.80 2.66
C LEU A 152 -1.46 -12.85 1.55
N ASN A 153 -2.70 -13.07 1.08
CA ASN A 153 -2.97 -13.98 -0.04
C ASN A 153 -2.34 -13.47 -1.34
N ASP A 154 -2.45 -12.16 -1.63
CA ASP A 154 -1.83 -11.57 -2.81
C ASP A 154 -0.29 -11.68 -2.76
N LEU A 155 0.31 -11.47 -1.59
CA LEU A 155 1.74 -11.63 -1.37
C LEU A 155 2.20 -13.09 -1.54
N GLU A 156 1.45 -14.06 -1.01
CA GLU A 156 1.75 -15.48 -1.23
C GLU A 156 1.69 -15.83 -2.72
N ARG A 157 0.61 -15.42 -3.40
CA ARG A 157 0.37 -15.72 -4.81
C ARG A 157 1.45 -15.16 -5.73
N THR A 158 1.95 -13.97 -5.43
CA THR A 158 2.88 -13.24 -6.32
C THR A 158 4.35 -13.39 -5.92
N GLY A 159 4.65 -13.73 -4.68
CA GLY A 159 6.03 -13.82 -4.17
C GLY A 159 6.80 -15.08 -4.59
N GLY A 160 6.16 -16.03 -5.28
CA GLY A 160 6.78 -17.27 -5.72
C GLY A 160 6.97 -18.32 -4.63
N SER A 161 7.82 -19.32 -4.87
CA SER A 161 7.93 -20.54 -4.07
C SER A 161 8.25 -20.32 -2.59
N ASN A 162 8.98 -19.26 -2.26
CA ASN A 162 9.41 -18.95 -0.90
C ASN A 162 8.45 -18.03 -0.14
N ALA A 163 7.40 -17.51 -0.79
CA ALA A 163 6.52 -16.51 -0.18
C ALA A 163 5.80 -17.07 1.05
N TYR A 164 5.12 -18.21 0.90
CA TYR A 164 4.38 -18.86 1.98
C TYR A 164 5.24 -19.14 3.21
N VAL A 165 6.42 -19.75 3.02
CA VAL A 165 7.31 -20.10 4.14
C VAL A 165 7.76 -18.86 4.91
N ASN A 166 8.07 -17.77 4.19
CA ASN A 166 8.43 -16.49 4.82
C ASN A 166 7.25 -15.87 5.57
N ILE A 167 6.05 -15.86 4.98
CA ILE A 167 4.84 -15.34 5.62
C ILE A 167 4.51 -16.16 6.88
N LYS A 168 4.48 -17.50 6.79
CA LYS A 168 4.17 -18.41 7.90
C LYS A 168 5.17 -18.27 9.05
N TYR A 169 6.45 -18.05 8.75
CA TYR A 169 7.45 -17.80 9.79
C TYR A 169 7.16 -16.52 10.60
N ILE A 170 6.68 -15.46 9.94
CA ILE A 170 6.42 -14.16 10.57
C ILE A 170 5.02 -14.09 11.18
N ILE A 171 4.04 -14.75 10.59
CA ILE A 171 2.64 -14.82 11.02
C ILE A 171 2.25 -16.31 11.10
N PRO A 172 2.57 -16.99 12.22
CA PRO A 172 2.31 -18.44 12.37
C PRO A 172 0.84 -18.82 12.23
N THR A 173 -0.06 -17.87 12.49
CA THR A 173 -1.51 -18.04 12.42
C THR A 173 -2.05 -17.94 10.99
N TYR A 174 -1.26 -17.49 10.01
CA TYR A 174 -1.65 -17.47 8.61
C TYR A 174 -1.66 -18.88 8.03
N ASP A 175 -2.70 -19.23 7.27
CA ASP A 175 -2.78 -20.50 6.56
C ASP A 175 -2.99 -20.23 5.08
N SER A 176 -2.32 -21.01 4.24
CA SER A 176 -2.32 -20.78 2.79
C SER A 176 -3.72 -20.94 2.24
N TYR A 177 -4.13 -19.95 1.44
CA TYR A 177 -5.38 -20.03 0.69
C TYR A 177 -5.29 -21.00 -0.50
N PHE A 178 -4.09 -21.19 -1.05
CA PHE A 178 -3.88 -21.91 -2.32
C PHE A 178 -3.47 -23.37 -2.15
N ARG A 179 -3.01 -23.78 -0.96
CA ARG A 179 -2.44 -25.11 -0.72
C ARG A 179 -3.46 -26.19 -0.30
N ASN A 180 -4.76 -25.85 -0.30
CA ASN A 180 -5.87 -26.75 0.07
C ASN A 180 -6.61 -27.37 -1.13
N TYR A 181 -6.00 -27.42 -2.32
CA TYR A 181 -6.52 -28.13 -3.50
C TYR A 181 -5.42 -28.95 -4.19
#